data_AF-A0A9J9FY05-F1
#
_entry.id   AF-A0A9J9FY05-F1
#
_cell.length_a   1.000
_cell.length_b   1.000
_cell.length_c   1.000
_cell.angle_alpha   90.00
_cell.angle_beta   90.00
_cell.angle_gamma   90.00
#
_symmetry.space_group_name_H-M   'P 1'
#
loop_
_entity.id
_entity.type
_entity.pdbx_description
1 polymer ?
#
loop_
_entity_poly.entity_id
_entity_poly.type
_entity_poly.pdbx_seq_one_letter_code
_entity_poly.pdbx_strand_id
1 'polypeptide(L)'
;MLKQLLDRAWSGGTSPHDSEIYALIHKELSSGGMDAGLWTKAIAVSDGNNEKAKSRYIEMRANALRKARKQVQDFAKQTQREQRAIERQNAEQERLRQELNSLKQREASIDSKLWREFTSPDAKKRKRKKQLRNTVVFIALSLGIYFLSTDEGLAIVAITFAFFFWILSLATYGKYELENELKSIRSRIVGLGGNA
;
A
#
# COMPACT_ATOMS: atom_id res chain seq x y z
N MET A 1 -22.01 -12.11 35.06
CA MET A 1 -21.00 -12.73 34.17
C MET A 1 -20.25 -13.91 34.80
N LEU A 2 -19.92 -13.89 36.10
CA LEU A 2 -19.28 -15.05 36.78
C LEU A 2 -20.14 -16.33 36.83
N LYS A 3 -21.47 -16.23 37.05
CA LYS A 3 -22.36 -17.40 37.00
C LYS A 3 -22.40 -18.06 35.62
N GLN A 4 -22.43 -17.30 34.53
CA GLN A 4 -22.38 -17.85 33.17
C GLN A 4 -21.05 -18.54 32.83
N LEU A 5 -19.94 -18.08 33.41
CA LEU A 5 -18.63 -18.75 33.28
C LEU A 5 -18.57 -20.03 34.12
N LEU A 6 -19.17 -20.03 35.31
CA LEU A 6 -19.29 -21.22 36.16
C LEU A 6 -20.21 -22.27 35.53
N ASP A 7 -21.38 -21.87 35.02
CA ASP A 7 -22.33 -22.77 34.34
C ASP A 7 -21.72 -23.40 33.08
N ARG A 8 -20.81 -22.69 32.39
CA ARG A 8 -20.07 -23.20 31.22
C ARG A 8 -18.90 -24.12 31.60
N ALA A 9 -18.42 -24.03 32.84
CA ALA A 9 -17.40 -24.90 33.40
C ALA A 9 -17.99 -26.13 34.13
N TRP A 10 -19.24 -26.03 34.60
CA TRP A 10 -19.95 -27.04 35.38
C TRP A 10 -21.08 -27.75 34.61
N SER A 11 -21.37 -27.32 33.37
CA SER A 11 -22.15 -28.12 32.41
C SER A 11 -21.33 -29.37 32.06
N GLY A 12 -21.42 -30.39 32.91
CA GLY A 12 -20.82 -31.69 32.68
C GLY A 12 -21.21 -32.23 31.30
N GLY A 13 -20.26 -32.21 30.37
CA GLY A 13 -20.13 -33.25 29.35
C GLY A 13 -21.11 -33.28 28.17
N THR A 14 -21.95 -32.28 27.91
CA THR A 14 -22.76 -32.27 26.67
C THR A 14 -22.72 -30.95 25.93
N SER A 15 -21.51 -30.46 25.61
CA SER A 15 -21.39 -29.75 24.34
C SER A 15 -21.81 -30.73 23.23
N PRO A 16 -22.60 -30.34 22.22
CA PRO A 16 -22.94 -31.23 21.10
C PRO A 16 -21.70 -31.92 20.50
N HIS A 17 -20.57 -31.20 20.51
CA HIS A 17 -19.27 -31.70 20.09
C HIS A 17 -18.65 -32.78 20.98
N ASP A 18 -18.94 -32.77 22.28
CA ASP A 18 -18.49 -33.80 23.22
C ASP A 18 -19.34 -35.07 23.05
N SER A 19 -20.65 -34.93 22.81
CA SER A 19 -21.54 -36.05 22.52
C SER A 19 -21.07 -36.84 21.28
N GLU A 20 -20.65 -36.15 20.21
CA GLU A 20 -20.06 -36.79 19.03
C GLU A 20 -18.78 -37.58 19.34
N ILE A 21 -17.92 -37.05 20.23
CA ILE A 21 -16.67 -37.72 20.64
C ILE A 21 -17.00 -39.01 21.37
N TYR A 22 -17.92 -38.98 22.33
CA TYR A 22 -18.33 -40.17 23.06
C TYR A 22 -19.09 -41.17 22.16
N ALA A 23 -19.90 -40.71 21.20
CA ALA A 23 -20.53 -41.57 20.21
C ALA A 23 -19.50 -42.28 19.32
N LEU A 24 -18.45 -41.59 18.89
CA LEU A 24 -17.34 -42.18 18.15
C LEU A 24 -16.61 -43.24 18.99
N ILE A 25 -16.30 -42.93 20.25
CA ILE A 25 -15.64 -43.86 21.16
C ILE A 25 -16.52 -45.10 21.41
N HIS A 26 -17.83 -44.91 21.56
CA HIS A 26 -18.76 -46.03 21.70
C HIS A 26 -18.74 -46.95 20.47
N LYS A 27 -18.66 -46.37 19.27
CA LYS A 27 -18.49 -47.13 18.02
C LYS A 27 -17.15 -47.87 17.98
N GLU A 28 -16.06 -47.25 18.43
CA GLU A 28 -14.73 -47.91 18.53
C GLU A 28 -14.77 -49.10 19.49
N LEU A 29 -15.41 -48.94 20.66
CA LEU A 29 -15.56 -50.01 21.66
C LEU A 29 -16.43 -51.16 21.16
N SER A 30 -17.54 -50.87 20.49
CA SER A 30 -18.48 -51.89 19.98
C SER A 30 -17.97 -52.64 18.76
N SER A 31 -17.14 -52.00 17.93
CA SER A 31 -16.54 -52.62 16.74
C SER A 31 -15.21 -53.33 17.01
N GLY A 32 -14.65 -53.20 18.21
CA GLY A 32 -13.32 -53.72 18.55
C GLY A 32 -12.16 -52.94 17.93
N GLY A 33 -12.42 -51.82 17.23
CA GLY A 33 -11.43 -50.94 16.61
C GLY A 33 -10.73 -50.00 17.60
N MET A 34 -10.41 -50.48 18.79
CA MET A 34 -9.78 -49.69 19.85
C MET A 34 -8.32 -49.38 19.52
N ASP A 35 -7.84 -48.21 19.98
CA ASP A 35 -6.43 -47.89 19.95
C ASP A 35 -5.68 -48.81 20.94
N ALA A 36 -5.00 -49.82 20.41
CA ALA A 36 -4.34 -50.85 21.20
C ALA A 36 -3.35 -50.27 22.22
N GLY A 37 -2.59 -49.23 21.86
CA GLY A 37 -1.63 -48.61 22.77
C GLY A 37 -2.32 -47.88 23.93
N LEU A 38 -3.40 -47.15 23.63
CA LEU A 38 -4.19 -46.46 24.66
C LEU A 38 -4.95 -47.45 25.55
N TRP A 39 -5.46 -48.54 24.95
CA TRP A 39 -6.16 -49.61 25.63
C TRP A 39 -5.25 -50.37 26.61
N THR A 40 -4.06 -50.79 26.15
CA THR A 40 -3.06 -51.44 27.02
C THR A 40 -2.66 -50.55 28.18
N LYS A 41 -2.51 -49.23 27.94
CA LYS A 41 -2.25 -48.26 29.01
C LYS A 41 -3.41 -48.16 30.00
N ALA A 42 -4.65 -48.18 29.53
CA ALA A 42 -5.83 -48.17 30.39
C ALA A 42 -5.95 -49.44 31.24
N ILE A 43 -5.62 -50.62 30.69
CA ILE A 43 -5.55 -51.89 31.44
C ILE A 43 -4.47 -51.83 32.52
N ALA A 44 -3.27 -51.37 32.18
CA ALA A 44 -2.15 -51.27 33.12
C ALA A 44 -2.46 -50.35 34.31
N VAL A 45 -3.13 -49.23 34.07
CA VAL A 45 -3.56 -48.27 35.12
C VAL A 45 -4.76 -48.78 35.93
N SER A 46 -5.44 -49.81 35.44
CA SER A 46 -6.65 -50.37 36.07
C SER A 46 -6.39 -51.68 36.81
N ASP A 47 -5.13 -52.04 37.03
CA ASP A 47 -4.73 -53.26 37.74
C ASP A 47 -5.29 -54.54 37.08
N GLY A 48 -5.48 -54.52 35.75
CA GLY A 48 -6.09 -55.62 35.00
C GLY A 48 -7.62 -55.71 35.08
N ASN A 49 -8.29 -54.82 35.82
CA ASN A 49 -9.76 -54.80 35.86
C ASN A 49 -10.33 -54.20 34.56
N ASN A 50 -11.06 -55.02 33.82
CA ASN A 50 -11.57 -54.70 32.49
C ASN A 50 -12.62 -53.58 32.49
N GLU A 51 -13.51 -53.53 33.48
CA GLU A 51 -14.55 -52.49 33.57
C GLU A 51 -13.96 -51.13 33.98
N LYS A 52 -12.99 -51.13 34.91
CA LYS A 52 -12.21 -49.93 35.27
C LYS A 52 -11.38 -49.45 34.08
N ALA A 53 -10.80 -50.38 33.29
CA ALA A 53 -10.04 -50.07 32.08
C ALA A 53 -10.89 -49.43 30.98
N LYS A 54 -12.13 -49.90 30.75
CA LYS A 54 -13.06 -49.30 29.80
C LYS A 54 -13.35 -47.83 30.13
N SER A 55 -13.65 -47.54 31.39
CA SER A 55 -13.90 -46.16 31.85
C SER A 55 -12.67 -45.26 31.63
N ARG A 56 -11.48 -45.75 31.99
CA ARG A 56 -10.22 -45.03 31.78
C ARG A 56 -9.87 -44.84 30.31
N TYR A 57 -10.12 -45.83 29.47
CA TYR A 57 -9.93 -45.72 28.02
C TYR A 57 -10.82 -44.63 27.43
N ILE A 58 -12.10 -44.58 27.79
CA ILE A 58 -13.05 -43.57 27.32
C ILE A 58 -12.54 -42.15 27.66
N GLU A 59 -12.11 -41.93 28.89
CA GLU A 59 -11.56 -40.65 29.34
C GLU A 59 -10.30 -40.25 28.55
N MET A 60 -9.34 -41.16 28.43
CA MET A 60 -8.08 -40.93 27.71
C MET A 60 -8.31 -40.67 26.22
N ARG A 61 -9.20 -41.44 25.58
CA ARG A 61 -9.53 -41.32 24.16
C ARG A 61 -10.27 -40.03 23.87
N ALA A 62 -11.22 -39.63 24.73
CA ALA A 62 -11.91 -38.36 24.60
C ALA A 62 -10.93 -37.18 24.64
N ASN A 63 -9.97 -37.21 25.58
CA ASN A 63 -8.94 -36.18 25.68
C ASN A 63 -8.00 -36.16 24.47
N ALA A 64 -7.63 -37.33 23.93
CA ALA A 64 -6.83 -37.42 22.71
C ALA A 64 -7.56 -36.80 21.51
N LEU A 65 -8.85 -37.13 21.33
CA LEU A 65 -9.69 -36.59 20.26
C LEU A 65 -9.92 -35.08 20.39
N ARG A 66 -10.14 -34.57 21.60
CA ARG A 66 -10.24 -33.12 21.88
C ARG A 66 -8.94 -32.41 21.51
N LYS A 67 -7.79 -32.97 21.88
CA LYS A 67 -6.46 -32.39 21.56
C LYS A 67 -6.23 -32.37 20.05
N ALA A 68 -6.53 -33.47 19.35
CA ALA A 68 -6.40 -33.55 17.90
C ALA A 68 -7.29 -32.52 17.18
N ARG A 69 -8.57 -32.40 17.57
CA ARG A 69 -9.47 -31.37 17.03
C ARG A 69 -8.95 -29.96 17.26
N LYS A 70 -8.45 -29.67 18.47
CA LYS A 70 -7.88 -28.36 18.80
C LYS A 70 -6.66 -28.03 17.93
N GLN A 71 -5.77 -29.00 17.71
CA GLN A 71 -4.61 -28.81 16.83
C GLN A 71 -5.02 -28.49 15.40
N VAL A 72 -6.02 -29.20 14.85
CA VAL A 72 -6.55 -28.91 13.51
C VAL A 72 -7.17 -27.51 13.44
N GLN A 73 -7.93 -27.10 14.46
CA GLN A 73 -8.53 -25.76 14.51
C GLN A 73 -7.48 -24.66 14.62
N ASP A 74 -6.46 -24.87 15.45
CA ASP A 74 -5.38 -23.90 15.64
C ASP A 74 -4.54 -23.77 14.36
N PHE A 75 -4.26 -24.89 13.68
CA PHE A 75 -3.62 -24.88 12.36
C PHE A 75 -4.46 -24.14 11.33
N ALA A 76 -5.76 -24.44 11.22
CA ALA A 76 -6.66 -23.75 10.29
C ALA A 76 -6.71 -22.23 10.55
N LYS A 77 -6.71 -21.80 11.82
CA LYS A 77 -6.63 -20.38 12.20
C LYS A 77 -5.29 -19.76 11.83
N GLN A 78 -4.18 -20.48 12.01
CA GLN A 78 -2.84 -20.02 11.62
C GLN A 78 -2.75 -19.84 10.11
N THR A 79 -3.14 -20.85 9.33
CA THR A 79 -3.19 -20.77 7.86
C THR A 79 -4.07 -19.61 7.39
N GLN A 80 -5.23 -19.40 8.01
CA GLN A 80 -6.09 -18.27 7.66
C GLN A 80 -5.45 -16.91 7.97
N ARG A 81 -4.69 -16.80 9.06
CA ARG A 81 -3.95 -15.58 9.41
C ARG A 81 -2.81 -15.32 8.43
N GLU A 82 -2.08 -16.35 8.05
CA GLU A 82 -1.01 -16.27 7.06
C GLU A 82 -1.55 -15.86 5.69
N GLN A 83 -2.65 -16.47 5.23
CA GLN A 83 -3.31 -16.08 3.98
C GLN A 83 -3.75 -14.62 3.99
N ARG A 84 -4.37 -14.15 5.09
CA ARG A 84 -4.74 -12.73 5.25
C ARG A 84 -3.53 -11.80 5.29
N ALA A 85 -2.40 -12.24 5.85
CA ALA A 85 -1.18 -11.44 5.87
C ALA A 85 -0.58 -11.32 4.46
N ILE A 86 -0.55 -12.42 3.70
CA ILE A 86 -0.12 -12.44 2.30
C ILE A 86 -1.03 -11.57 1.43
N GLU A 87 -2.35 -11.67 1.61
CA GLU A 87 -3.33 -10.85 0.88
C GLU A 87 -3.11 -9.35 1.15
N ARG A 88 -2.84 -8.96 2.41
CA ARG A 88 -2.50 -7.58 2.76
C ARG A 88 -1.22 -7.11 2.10
N GLN A 89 -0.17 -7.93 2.12
CA GLN A 89 1.09 -7.62 1.46
C GLN A 89 0.90 -7.45 -0.05
N ASN A 90 0.13 -8.34 -0.69
CA ASN A 90 -0.16 -8.24 -2.11
C ASN A 90 -0.98 -6.97 -2.42
N ALA A 91 -1.99 -6.65 -1.61
CA ALA A 91 -2.79 -5.43 -1.77
C ALA A 91 -1.94 -4.16 -1.59
N GLU A 92 -0.99 -4.17 -0.66
CA GLU A 92 -0.04 -3.07 -0.46
C GLU A 92 0.91 -2.92 -1.66
N GLN A 93 1.47 -4.03 -2.15
CA GLN A 93 2.30 -4.03 -3.36
C GLN A 93 1.54 -3.52 -4.58
N GLU A 94 0.26 -3.89 -4.72
CA GLU A 94 -0.57 -3.42 -5.82
C GLU A 94 -0.87 -1.92 -5.74
N ARG A 95 -1.12 -1.39 -4.53
CA ARG A 95 -1.24 0.06 -4.31
C ARG A 95 0.04 0.81 -4.66
N LEU A 96 1.19 0.30 -4.23
CA LEU A 96 2.49 0.88 -4.56
C LEU A 96 2.73 0.87 -6.08
N ARG A 97 2.38 -0.22 -6.77
CA ARG A 97 2.45 -0.31 -8.23
C ARG A 97 1.53 0.69 -8.93
N GLN A 98 0.29 0.84 -8.45
CA GLN A 98 -0.65 1.82 -8.98
C GLN A 98 -0.14 3.26 -8.78
N GLU A 99 0.39 3.57 -7.60
CA GLU A 99 0.99 4.88 -7.31
C GLU A 99 2.17 5.15 -8.24
N LEU A 100 3.10 4.19 -8.37
CA LEU A 100 4.24 4.28 -9.28
C LEU A 100 3.80 4.53 -10.74
N ASN A 101 2.79 3.80 -11.22
CA ASN A 101 2.26 3.97 -12.56
C ASN A 101 1.65 5.37 -12.76
N SER A 102 0.93 5.87 -11.77
CA SER A 102 0.36 7.22 -11.82
C SER A 102 1.45 8.30 -11.85
N LEU A 103 2.54 8.12 -11.09
CA LEU A 103 3.67 9.04 -11.07
C LEU A 103 4.41 9.03 -12.41
N LYS A 104 4.65 7.85 -13.01
CA LYS A 104 5.25 7.73 -14.34
C LYS A 104 4.41 8.41 -15.42
N GLN A 105 3.09 8.26 -15.36
CA GLN A 105 2.19 8.98 -16.28
C GLN A 105 2.27 10.50 -16.09
N ARG A 106 2.31 10.97 -14.84
CA ARG A 106 2.49 12.40 -14.53
C ARG A 106 3.84 12.92 -15.04
N GLU A 107 4.92 12.18 -14.82
CA GLU A 107 6.25 12.51 -15.32
C GLU A 107 6.23 12.70 -16.84
N ALA A 108 5.70 11.72 -17.59
CA ALA A 108 5.58 11.81 -19.04
C ALA A 108 4.70 13.00 -19.50
N SER A 109 3.64 13.31 -18.73
CA SER A 109 2.78 14.45 -19.03
C SER A 109 3.51 15.79 -18.83
N ILE A 110 4.33 15.92 -17.79
CA ILE A 110 5.11 17.13 -17.52
C ILE A 110 6.24 17.25 -18.54
N ASP A 111 6.95 16.16 -18.82
CA ASP A 111 8.04 16.14 -19.79
C ASP A 111 7.54 16.51 -21.21
N SER A 112 6.38 15.98 -21.62
CA SER A 112 5.75 16.36 -22.89
C SER A 112 5.27 17.81 -22.92
N LYS A 113 4.76 18.36 -21.80
CA LYS A 113 4.43 19.79 -21.68
C LYS A 113 5.69 20.65 -21.79
N LEU A 114 6.73 20.31 -21.03
CA LEU A 114 8.03 20.99 -21.05
C LEU A 114 8.61 20.98 -22.47
N TRP A 115 8.48 19.85 -23.17
CA TRP A 115 8.91 19.74 -24.55
C TRP A 115 8.13 20.65 -25.48
N ARG A 116 6.80 20.56 -25.47
CA ARG A 116 5.93 21.36 -26.35
C ARG A 116 6.13 22.85 -26.15
N GLU A 117 6.22 23.31 -24.89
CA GLU A 117 6.25 24.73 -24.55
C GLU A 117 7.65 25.36 -24.62
N PHE A 118 8.72 24.60 -24.33
CA PHE A 118 10.05 25.18 -24.18
C PHE A 118 11.12 24.59 -25.09
N THR A 119 11.18 23.26 -25.25
CA THR A 119 12.29 22.62 -25.97
C THR A 119 12.01 22.35 -27.44
N SER A 120 10.74 22.33 -27.86
CA SER A 120 10.32 22.06 -29.23
C SER A 120 10.90 23.09 -30.21
N PRO A 121 11.23 22.68 -31.46
CA PRO A 121 11.72 23.62 -32.47
C PRO A 121 10.75 24.78 -32.72
N ASP A 122 9.44 24.51 -32.68
CA ASP A 122 8.41 25.52 -32.90
C ASP A 122 8.26 26.48 -31.72
N ALA A 123 8.41 26.02 -30.47
CA ALA A 123 8.47 26.89 -29.30
C ALA A 123 9.66 27.84 -29.40
N LYS A 124 10.84 27.34 -29.77
CA LYS A 124 12.04 28.17 -29.98
C LYS A 124 11.82 29.22 -31.07
N LYS A 125 11.21 28.85 -32.21
CA LYS A 125 10.86 29.79 -33.29
C LYS A 125 9.86 30.85 -32.83
N ARG A 126 8.79 30.46 -32.12
CA ARG A 126 7.78 31.39 -31.57
C ARG A 126 8.42 32.37 -30.58
N LYS A 127 9.29 31.87 -29.69
CA LYS A 127 10.05 32.71 -28.76
C LYS A 127 10.91 33.72 -29.50
N ARG A 128 11.70 33.28 -30.48
CA ARG A 128 12.54 34.18 -31.31
C ARG A 128 11.69 35.25 -32.02
N LYS A 129 10.55 34.88 -32.61
CA LYS A 129 9.64 35.84 -33.26
C LYS A 129 9.06 36.87 -32.28
N LYS A 130 8.63 36.42 -31.08
CA LYS A 130 8.14 37.32 -30.02
C LYS A 130 9.24 38.27 -29.54
N GLN A 131 10.45 37.76 -29.35
CA GLN A 131 11.61 38.56 -28.96
C GLN A 131 11.89 39.62 -30.02
N LEU A 132 12.05 39.24 -31.29
CA LEU A 132 12.28 40.19 -32.39
C LEU A 132 11.21 41.28 -32.45
N ARG A 133 9.93 40.92 -32.38
CA ARG A 133 8.83 41.89 -32.36
C ARG A 133 8.95 42.85 -31.18
N ASN A 134 9.18 42.34 -29.97
CA ASN A 134 9.29 43.17 -28.78
C ASN A 134 10.54 44.08 -28.83
N THR A 135 11.65 43.62 -29.40
CA THR A 135 12.85 44.44 -29.63
C THR A 135 12.57 45.57 -30.62
N VAL A 136 11.87 45.29 -31.72
CA VAL A 136 11.49 46.32 -32.70
C VAL A 136 10.57 47.37 -32.07
N VAL A 137 9.57 46.92 -31.29
CA VAL A 137 8.66 47.82 -30.56
C VAL A 137 9.43 48.69 -29.55
N PHE A 138 10.37 48.10 -28.80
CA PHE A 138 11.21 48.85 -27.86
C PHE A 138 12.05 49.91 -28.57
N ILE A 139 12.75 49.56 -29.66
CA ILE A 139 13.55 50.51 -30.44
C ILE A 139 12.69 51.67 -30.96
N ALA A 140 11.50 51.37 -31.52
CA ALA A 140 10.60 52.39 -32.03
C ALA A 140 10.08 53.32 -30.91
N LEU A 141 9.73 52.77 -29.75
CA LEU A 141 9.32 53.54 -28.57
C LEU A 141 10.46 54.42 -28.04
N SER A 142 11.67 53.87 -27.92
CA SER A 142 12.84 54.63 -27.47
C SER A 142 13.16 55.79 -28.40
N LEU A 143 13.12 55.57 -29.72
CA LEU A 143 13.30 56.64 -30.71
C LEU A 143 12.18 57.69 -30.62
N GLY A 144 10.93 57.25 -30.47
CA GLY A 144 9.79 58.16 -30.32
C GLY A 144 9.89 59.03 -29.07
N ILE A 145 10.27 58.45 -27.92
CA ILE A 145 10.50 59.19 -26.67
C ILE A 145 11.63 60.20 -26.87
N TYR A 146 12.76 59.79 -27.46
CA TYR A 146 13.90 60.67 -27.69
C TYR A 146 13.56 61.86 -28.60
N PHE A 147 12.80 61.64 -29.68
CA PHE A 147 12.44 62.70 -30.62
C PHE A 147 11.31 63.62 -30.14
N LEU A 148 10.38 63.15 -29.29
CA LEU A 148 9.29 63.99 -28.77
C LEU A 148 9.65 64.74 -27.47
N SER A 149 10.66 64.28 -26.73
CA SER A 149 11.02 64.90 -25.45
C SER A 149 11.81 66.19 -25.65
N THR A 150 11.35 67.28 -25.03
CA THR A 150 12.05 68.57 -24.98
C THR A 150 13.16 68.63 -23.94
N ASP A 151 13.16 67.69 -22.99
CA ASP A 151 14.16 67.56 -21.92
C ASP A 151 14.91 66.23 -22.08
N GLU A 152 16.21 66.33 -22.38
CA GLU A 152 17.09 65.18 -22.59
C GLU A 152 17.26 64.32 -21.32
N GLY A 153 17.25 64.95 -20.14
CA GLY A 153 17.40 64.25 -18.86
C GLY A 153 16.21 63.34 -18.56
N LEU A 154 14.99 63.85 -18.78
CA LEU A 154 13.76 63.07 -18.62
C LEU A 154 13.65 61.95 -19.66
N ALA A 155 14.09 62.19 -20.90
CA ALA A 155 14.09 61.18 -21.96
C ALA A 155 14.98 59.98 -21.60
N ILE A 156 16.20 60.22 -21.10
CA ILE A 156 17.14 59.17 -20.71
C ILE A 156 16.56 58.31 -19.57
N VAL A 157 15.93 58.94 -18.56
CA VAL A 157 15.29 58.21 -17.46
C VAL A 157 14.14 57.34 -17.97
N ALA A 158 13.28 57.86 -18.84
CA ALA A 158 12.17 57.08 -19.41
C ALA A 158 12.65 55.87 -20.24
N ILE A 159 13.71 56.04 -21.04
CA ILE A 159 14.28 54.97 -21.86
C ILE A 159 14.88 53.86 -20.99
N THR A 160 15.56 54.19 -19.89
CA THR A 160 16.13 53.19 -18.98
C THR A 160 15.06 52.34 -18.29
N PHE A 161 13.95 52.95 -17.85
CA PHE A 161 12.79 52.20 -17.33
C PHE A 161 12.18 51.28 -18.39
N ALA A 162 12.00 51.76 -19.62
CA ALA A 162 11.50 50.95 -20.72
C ALA A 162 12.44 49.77 -21.05
N PHE A 163 13.75 49.96 -20.92
CA PHE A 163 14.75 48.92 -21.13
C PHE A 163 14.65 47.81 -20.08
N PHE A 164 14.53 48.16 -18.81
CA PHE A 164 14.31 47.17 -17.74
C PHE A 164 13.01 46.39 -17.96
N PHE A 165 11.93 47.06 -18.38
CA PHE A 165 10.67 46.39 -18.70
C PHE A 165 10.79 45.42 -19.88
N TRP A 166 11.55 45.80 -20.92
CA TRP A 166 11.85 44.92 -22.05
C TRP A 166 12.65 43.69 -21.62
N ILE A 167 13.67 43.85 -20.75
CA ILE A 167 14.44 42.74 -20.19
C ILE A 167 13.55 41.79 -19.40
N LEU A 168 12.67 42.32 -18.53
CA LEU A 168 11.72 41.51 -17.76
C LEU A 168 10.77 40.73 -18.67
N SER A 169 10.35 41.31 -19.80
CA SER A 169 9.53 40.62 -20.80
C SER A 169 10.24 39.44 -21.48
N LEU A 170 11.57 39.30 -21.37
CA LEU A 170 12.35 38.18 -21.91
C LEU A 170 12.40 36.98 -20.95
N ALA A 171 12.06 37.16 -19.68
CA ALA A 171 12.10 36.10 -18.67
C ALA A 171 11.04 35.03 -18.97
N THR A 172 11.46 33.77 -18.92
CA THR A 172 10.57 32.61 -19.08
C THR A 172 9.98 32.22 -17.74
N TYR A 173 8.88 32.86 -17.38
CA TYR A 173 8.06 32.44 -16.24
C TYR A 173 7.46 31.05 -16.51
N GLY A 174 7.46 30.18 -15.50
CA GLY A 174 6.85 28.83 -15.55
C GLY A 174 7.79 27.66 -15.86
N LYS A 175 8.93 27.89 -16.57
CA LYS A 175 9.86 26.77 -16.89
C LYS A 175 10.47 26.14 -15.63
N TYR A 176 10.94 26.98 -14.71
CA TYR A 176 11.58 26.53 -13.47
C TYR A 176 10.63 25.75 -12.56
N GLU A 177 9.35 26.13 -12.58
CA GLU A 177 8.30 25.45 -11.81
C GLU A 177 8.08 24.02 -12.32
N LEU A 178 7.93 23.84 -13.64
CA LEU A 178 7.80 22.53 -14.28
C LEU A 178 9.03 21.64 -14.07
N GLU A 179 10.24 22.20 -14.14
CA GLU A 179 11.49 21.45 -13.89
C GLU A 179 11.59 20.99 -12.42
N ASN A 180 11.18 21.82 -11.47
CA ASN A 180 11.14 21.44 -10.05
C ASN A 180 10.06 20.40 -9.77
N GLU A 181 8.88 20.54 -10.38
CA GLU A 181 7.81 19.55 -10.27
C GLU A 181 8.30 18.19 -10.81
N LEU A 182 8.93 18.17 -11.99
CA LEU A 182 9.53 16.96 -12.57
C LEU A 182 10.58 16.34 -11.64
N LYS A 183 11.47 17.16 -11.07
CA LYS A 183 12.49 16.69 -10.12
C LYS A 183 11.88 16.06 -8.86
N SER A 184 10.80 16.65 -8.34
CA SER A 184 10.10 16.11 -7.16
C SER A 184 9.36 14.81 -7.45
N ILE A 185 8.80 14.65 -8.66
CA ILE A 185 8.17 13.40 -9.08
C ILE A 185 9.22 12.31 -9.26
N ARG A 186 10.35 12.61 -9.90
CA ARG A 186 11.46 11.66 -10.06
C ARG A 186 12.01 11.20 -8.72
N SER A 187 12.24 12.12 -7.77
CA SER A 187 12.71 11.74 -6.43
C SER A 187 11.72 10.82 -5.72
N ARG A 188 10.42 11.06 -5.87
CA ARG A 188 9.37 10.20 -5.32
C ARG A 188 9.32 8.82 -5.99
N ILE A 189 9.51 8.73 -7.31
CA ILE A 189 9.59 7.45 -8.03
C ILE A 189 10.79 6.62 -7.53
N VAL A 190 11.96 7.25 -7.38
CA VAL A 190 13.17 6.61 -6.84
C VAL A 190 12.93 6.16 -5.39
N GLY A 191 12.27 6.98 -4.57
CA GLY A 191 11.91 6.63 -3.20
C GLY A 191 10.96 5.44 -3.08
N LEU A 192 10.16 5.16 -4.11
CA LEU A 192 9.27 3.99 -4.21
C LEU A 192 9.96 2.76 -4.83
N GLY A 193 11.26 2.82 -5.11
CA GLY A 193 12.02 1.72 -5.72
C GLY A 193 11.88 1.63 -7.24
N GLY A 194 11.38 2.67 -7.90
CA GLY A 194 11.40 2.77 -9.35
C GLY A 194 12.79 3.20 -9.86
N ASN A 195 13.24 2.61 -10.96
CA ASN A 195 14.41 3.11 -11.67
C ASN A 195 14.05 4.41 -12.39
N ALA A 196 14.91 5.43 -12.22
CA ALA A 196 14.86 6.70 -12.94
C ALA A 196 15.37 6.58 -14.38
#